data_AF-A0A5C4NJ79-F1
#
_entry.id   AF-A0A5C4NJ79-F1
#
_cell.length_a   1.000
_cell.length_b   1.000
_cell.length_c   1.000
_cell.angle_alpha   90.00
_cell.angle_beta   90.00
_cell.angle_gamma   90.00
#
_symmetry.space_group_name_H-M   'P 1'
#
loop_
_entity.id
_entity.type
_entity.pdbx_description
1 polymer ?
#
loop_
_entity_poly.entity_id
_entity_poly.type
_entity_poly.pdbx_seq_one_letter_code
_entity_poly.pdbx_strand_id
1 'polypeptide(L)'
;MALRLSTTLSFSRKPPPSRSTAMPPSAATPPGTPRASRLRQSRCAWTTWRGSGSLCRPCSCTRPSLLQCSPTPRLWKSRPIMAEDPPRTRSGRPLEDVTVEALRAGTVAPSDLAIHAETLLRQARIAEERGYRQLARNYRRAAELTRIPDAMLAGIYDRLRPRRSSYVELLTLAQEMAALHDAPETGAYIRAAAEAYRDEGLLRSDGAGS
;
A
#
# COMPACT_ATOMS: atom_id res chain seq x y z
N MET A 1 -47.32 19.68 37.96
CA MET A 1 -46.50 18.51 38.33
C MET A 1 -45.90 17.92 37.06
N ALA A 2 -44.70 18.36 36.68
CA ALA A 2 -43.86 17.79 35.62
C ALA A 2 -42.43 18.31 35.81
N LEU A 3 -41.61 17.55 36.53
CA LEU A 3 -40.22 17.86 36.82
C LEU A 3 -39.37 17.58 35.56
N ARG A 4 -38.80 18.63 34.97
CA ARG A 4 -37.75 18.52 33.93
C ARG A 4 -36.40 18.35 34.61
N LEU A 5 -35.85 17.13 34.58
CA LEU A 5 -34.47 16.86 34.99
C LEU A 5 -33.55 17.18 33.80
N SER A 6 -32.84 18.30 33.88
CA SER A 6 -31.76 18.67 32.95
C SER A 6 -30.44 18.22 33.55
N THR A 7 -29.87 17.12 33.07
CA THR A 7 -28.55 16.65 33.49
C THR A 7 -27.51 17.17 32.49
N THR A 8 -26.82 18.24 32.84
CA THR A 8 -25.66 18.75 32.09
C THR A 8 -24.40 18.01 32.53
N LEU A 9 -23.89 17.12 31.67
CA LEU A 9 -22.58 16.48 31.82
C LEU A 9 -21.48 17.45 31.40
N SER A 10 -20.80 18.05 32.38
CA SER A 10 -19.59 18.86 32.17
C SER A 10 -18.40 17.98 31.78
N PHE A 11 -17.99 18.06 30.52
CA PHE A 11 -16.81 17.39 29.97
C PHE A 11 -15.54 18.23 30.25
N SER A 12 -14.83 17.91 31.34
CA SER A 12 -13.55 18.54 31.68
C SER A 12 -12.42 17.99 30.82
N ARG A 13 -11.86 18.80 29.92
CA ARG A 13 -10.68 18.45 29.11
C ARG A 13 -9.42 18.52 29.97
N LYS A 14 -8.84 17.38 30.30
CA LYS A 14 -7.52 17.27 30.93
C LYS A 14 -6.42 17.65 29.91
N PRO A 15 -5.51 18.59 30.19
CA PRO A 15 -4.43 18.94 29.27
C PRO A 15 -3.32 17.86 29.28
N PRO A 16 -2.56 17.71 28.17
CA PRO A 16 -1.48 16.72 28.08
C PRO A 16 -0.24 17.14 28.90
N PRO A 17 0.55 16.19 29.42
CA PRO A 17 1.76 16.51 30.18
C PRO A 17 2.90 17.03 29.28
N SER A 18 3.60 18.05 29.77
CA SER A 18 4.80 18.62 29.16
C SER A 18 5.98 17.65 29.26
N ARG A 19 6.59 17.30 28.12
CA ARG A 19 7.89 16.60 28.08
C ARG A 19 9.00 17.61 28.32
N SER A 20 9.50 17.66 29.55
CA SER A 20 10.85 18.14 29.84
C SER A 20 11.79 16.94 29.74
N THR A 21 12.75 16.99 28.82
CA THR A 21 13.89 16.07 28.85
C THR A 21 15.13 16.88 28.50
N ALA A 22 15.80 17.36 29.54
CA ALA A 22 17.16 17.87 29.44
C ALA A 22 18.07 16.76 28.90
N MET A 23 18.82 17.04 27.84
CA MET A 23 19.91 16.17 27.39
C MET A 23 21.07 16.25 28.41
N PRO A 24 21.68 15.12 28.81
CA PRO A 24 22.97 15.16 29.49
C PRO A 24 24.11 15.47 28.51
N PRO A 25 25.20 16.12 28.96
CA PRO A 25 26.31 16.51 28.11
C PRO A 25 27.14 15.31 27.63
N SER A 26 27.59 15.41 26.38
CA SER A 26 28.44 14.44 25.68
C SER A 26 29.84 14.40 26.31
N ALA A 27 30.23 13.25 26.84
CA ALA A 27 31.60 13.01 27.29
C ALA A 27 32.50 12.68 26.09
N ALA A 28 33.59 13.44 25.95
CA ALA A 28 34.64 13.26 24.94
C ALA A 28 35.40 11.94 25.17
N THR A 29 35.69 11.21 24.09
CA THR A 29 36.50 9.98 24.10
C THR A 29 37.93 10.29 23.62
N PRO A 30 38.99 9.76 24.27
CA PRO A 30 40.38 9.99 23.86
C PRO A 30 40.85 9.08 22.70
N PRO A 31 41.94 9.43 21.99
CA PRO A 31 42.36 8.73 20.77
C PRO A 31 43.49 7.68 20.96
N GLY A 32 43.51 6.69 20.06
CA GLY A 32 44.62 5.73 19.81
C GLY A 32 44.36 4.32 20.39
N THR A 33 44.54 3.18 19.72
CA THR A 33 45.29 2.75 18.52
C THR A 33 44.69 1.41 17.98
N PRO A 34 45.10 0.88 16.80
CA PRO A 34 44.27 0.02 15.96
C PRO A 34 44.52 -1.49 16.11
N ARG A 35 43.52 -2.33 15.79
CA ARG A 35 43.78 -3.73 15.38
C ARG A 35 42.76 -4.32 14.39
N ALA A 36 43.28 -4.59 13.21
CA ALA A 36 43.05 -5.73 12.31
C ALA A 36 41.61 -6.14 11.92
N SER A 37 41.23 -5.67 10.73
CA SER A 37 40.68 -6.46 9.61
C SER A 37 39.76 -7.64 9.92
N ARG A 38 38.46 -7.44 9.72
CA ARG A 38 37.54 -8.50 9.29
C ARG A 38 36.46 -7.92 8.37
N LEU A 39 36.58 -8.29 7.08
CA LEU A 39 35.55 -8.36 6.04
C LEU A 39 34.41 -7.32 6.14
N ARG A 40 34.64 -6.16 5.52
CA ARG A 40 33.61 -5.14 5.32
C ARG A 40 32.65 -5.60 4.22
N GLN A 41 31.60 -6.32 4.60
CA GLN A 41 30.37 -6.38 3.83
C GLN A 41 29.87 -4.94 3.66
N SER A 42 29.80 -4.49 2.42
CA SER A 42 29.30 -3.18 2.02
C SER A 42 27.80 -3.08 2.30
N ARG A 43 27.45 -2.79 3.55
CA ARG A 43 26.15 -2.21 3.93
C ARG A 43 26.10 -0.79 3.38
N CYS A 44 25.41 -0.58 2.26
CA CYS A 44 24.89 0.74 1.94
C CYS A 44 23.76 1.03 2.92
N ALA A 45 24.09 1.85 3.90
CA ALA A 45 23.16 2.33 4.92
C ALA A 45 22.07 3.18 4.26
N TRP A 46 20.83 2.73 4.41
CA TRP A 46 19.64 3.53 4.21
C TRP A 46 19.54 4.54 5.35
N THR A 47 20.08 5.74 5.20
CA THR A 47 19.71 6.84 6.11
C THR A 47 19.86 8.22 5.47
N THR A 48 18.74 8.95 5.53
CA THR A 48 18.51 10.37 5.27
C THR A 48 18.20 10.78 3.83
N TRP A 49 16.90 10.73 3.53
CA TRP A 49 16.26 11.50 2.48
C TRP A 49 16.24 12.98 2.91
N ARG A 50 17.09 13.81 2.31
CA ARG A 50 16.98 15.27 2.38
C ARG A 50 16.92 15.80 0.95
N GLY A 51 15.76 16.34 0.58
CA GLY A 51 15.56 16.98 -0.71
C GLY A 51 16.43 18.23 -0.87
N SER A 52 17.21 18.26 -1.92
CA SER A 52 17.48 19.43 -2.77
C SER A 52 18.35 18.97 -3.93
N GLY A 53 18.12 19.58 -5.09
CA GLY A 53 18.55 19.07 -6.37
C GLY A 53 20.06 18.96 -6.56
N SER A 54 20.39 18.21 -7.62
CA SER A 54 21.65 18.28 -8.37
C SER A 54 22.92 18.13 -7.54
N LEU A 55 23.49 16.92 -7.54
CA LEU A 55 24.80 16.63 -8.10
C LEU A 55 25.15 15.17 -7.76
N CYS A 56 24.61 14.25 -8.56
CA CYS A 56 25.26 12.96 -8.69
C CYS A 56 26.45 13.15 -9.62
N ARG A 57 27.69 13.03 -9.10
CA ARG A 57 28.81 12.18 -9.58
C ARG A 57 30.20 12.73 -9.21
N PRO A 58 31.23 11.86 -9.03
CA PRO A 58 31.57 10.76 -9.94
C PRO A 58 31.60 9.35 -9.37
N CYS A 59 30.97 8.45 -10.12
CA CYS A 59 31.31 7.04 -10.19
C CYS A 59 32.65 6.87 -10.90
N SER A 60 33.63 6.27 -10.23
CA SER A 60 34.77 5.63 -10.87
C SER A 60 34.37 4.20 -11.26
N CYS A 61 33.77 4.03 -12.44
CA CYS A 61 33.66 2.72 -13.08
C CYS A 61 34.45 2.77 -14.39
N THR A 62 35.63 2.16 -14.37
CA THR A 62 36.45 1.86 -15.54
C THR A 62 35.88 0.64 -16.26
N ARG A 63 35.27 0.82 -17.45
CA ARG A 63 35.38 -0.04 -18.66
C ARG A 63 34.33 0.34 -19.73
N PRO A 64 34.58 0.01 -21.01
CA PRO A 64 34.24 0.86 -22.14
C PRO A 64 33.07 0.32 -22.98
N SER A 65 32.70 1.15 -23.96
CA SER A 65 31.91 0.82 -25.15
C SER A 65 30.39 0.79 -24.97
N LEU A 66 29.80 1.98 -25.15
CA LEU A 66 28.64 2.23 -26.00
C LEU A 66 27.48 1.23 -25.91
N LEU A 67 26.80 1.20 -24.77
CA LEU A 67 25.34 1.11 -24.77
C LEU A 67 24.84 2.40 -24.15
N GLN A 68 24.44 3.30 -25.03
CA GLN A 68 23.76 4.54 -24.72
C GLN A 68 22.58 4.20 -23.81
N CYS A 69 22.61 4.64 -22.55
CA CYS A 69 21.39 4.83 -21.80
C CYS A 69 20.61 5.92 -22.54
N SER A 70 19.81 5.52 -23.52
CA SER A 70 18.79 6.38 -24.08
C SER A 70 17.86 6.75 -22.91
N PRO A 71 17.58 8.04 -22.69
CA PRO A 71 16.62 8.43 -21.67
C PRO A 71 15.29 7.81 -22.07
N THR A 72 14.78 6.87 -21.27
CA THR A 72 13.39 6.44 -21.41
C THR A 72 12.52 7.70 -21.33
N PRO A 73 11.60 7.93 -22.30
CA PRO A 73 10.68 9.05 -22.21
C PRO A 73 9.98 9.02 -20.86
N ARG A 74 9.85 10.15 -20.15
CA ARG A 74 9.20 10.20 -18.84
C ARG A 74 7.77 9.65 -18.98
N LEU A 75 7.59 8.43 -18.48
CA LEU A 75 6.52 7.47 -18.84
C LEU A 75 5.08 7.93 -18.57
N TRP A 76 4.88 8.92 -17.70
CA TRP A 76 3.55 9.42 -17.35
C TRP A 76 3.00 10.43 -18.38
N LYS A 77 3.85 10.97 -19.27
CA LYS A 77 3.43 11.95 -20.29
C LYS A 77 2.92 11.32 -21.59
N SER A 78 3.27 10.06 -21.87
CA SER A 78 3.14 9.52 -23.22
C SER A 78 1.76 8.93 -23.56
N ARG A 79 0.89 8.69 -22.57
CA ARG A 79 -0.52 8.27 -22.79
C ARG A 79 -1.39 8.83 -21.65
N PRO A 80 -1.95 10.04 -21.79
CA PRO A 80 -2.91 10.53 -20.82
C PRO A 80 -4.18 9.67 -20.93
N ILE A 81 -4.40 8.80 -19.95
CA ILE A 81 -5.58 7.92 -19.84
C ILE A 81 -6.86 8.74 -20.04
N MET A 82 -6.87 9.97 -19.51
CA MET A 82 -7.99 10.91 -19.58
C MET A 82 -8.34 11.39 -20.99
N ALA A 83 -7.43 11.30 -21.97
CA ALA A 83 -7.62 11.88 -23.29
C ALA A 83 -8.14 10.88 -24.34
N GLU A 84 -7.77 9.61 -24.23
CA GLU A 84 -8.20 8.56 -25.19
C GLU A 84 -9.46 7.84 -24.72
N ASP A 85 -9.55 7.50 -23.43
CA ASP A 85 -10.72 6.80 -22.88
C ASP A 85 -10.88 7.17 -21.39
N PRO A 86 -11.75 8.13 -21.07
CA PRO A 86 -11.89 8.63 -19.71
C PRO A 86 -12.40 7.54 -18.76
N PRO A 87 -11.89 7.50 -17.51
CA PRO A 87 -12.31 6.51 -16.54
C PRO A 87 -13.78 6.70 -16.17
N ARG A 88 -14.44 5.58 -15.89
CA ARG A 88 -15.82 5.55 -15.39
C ARG A 88 -15.87 5.38 -13.88
N THR A 89 -16.96 5.84 -13.27
CA THR A 89 -17.27 5.61 -11.86
C THR A 89 -17.56 4.12 -11.59
N ARG A 90 -17.65 3.75 -10.30
CA ARG A 90 -17.94 2.37 -9.90
C ARG A 90 -19.28 1.88 -10.45
N SER A 91 -20.28 2.75 -10.58
CA SER A 91 -21.58 2.45 -11.21
C SER A 91 -21.58 2.55 -12.74
N GLY A 92 -20.45 2.92 -13.34
CA GLY A 92 -20.28 3.00 -14.80
C GLY A 92 -20.62 4.36 -15.41
N ARG A 93 -20.93 5.38 -14.58
CA ARG A 93 -21.17 6.74 -15.05
C ARG A 93 -19.91 7.33 -15.67
N PRO A 94 -20.06 8.14 -16.71
CA PRO A 94 -18.93 8.85 -17.27
C PRO A 94 -18.49 9.98 -16.33
N LEU A 95 -17.25 10.45 -16.49
CA LEU A 95 -16.65 11.39 -15.55
C LEU A 95 -17.31 12.77 -15.59
N GLU A 96 -17.84 13.18 -16.74
CA GLU A 96 -18.60 14.42 -16.94
C GLU A 96 -19.86 14.54 -16.07
N ASP A 97 -20.44 13.42 -15.66
CA ASP A 97 -21.62 13.40 -14.78
C ASP A 97 -21.25 13.60 -13.30
N VAL A 98 -19.96 13.48 -12.95
CA VAL A 98 -19.44 13.63 -11.59
C VAL A 98 -19.20 15.12 -11.30
N THR A 99 -20.29 15.83 -11.01
CA THR A 99 -20.27 17.26 -10.66
C THR A 99 -20.60 17.49 -9.18
N VAL A 100 -20.21 18.66 -8.66
CA VAL A 100 -20.54 19.04 -7.27
C VAL A 100 -22.05 19.18 -7.10
N GLU A 101 -22.73 19.64 -8.14
CA GLU A 101 -24.18 19.77 -8.23
C GLU A 101 -24.86 18.39 -8.16
N ALA A 102 -24.37 17.42 -8.95
CA ALA A 102 -24.91 16.05 -8.94
C ALA A 102 -24.69 15.35 -7.58
N LEU A 103 -23.59 15.65 -6.89
CA LEU A 103 -23.34 15.17 -5.53
C LEU A 103 -24.30 15.80 -4.52
N ARG A 104 -24.55 17.12 -4.61
CA ARG A 104 -25.51 17.83 -3.74
C ARG A 104 -26.95 17.39 -3.98
N ALA A 105 -27.31 17.10 -5.23
CA ALA A 105 -28.62 16.58 -5.61
C ALA A 105 -28.83 15.11 -5.21
N GLY A 106 -27.79 14.41 -4.75
CA GLY A 106 -27.86 12.98 -4.41
C GLY A 106 -27.93 12.05 -5.62
N THR A 107 -27.73 12.58 -6.83
CA THR A 107 -27.70 11.80 -8.07
C THR A 107 -26.44 10.93 -8.18
N VAL A 108 -25.32 11.44 -7.66
CA VAL A 108 -24.05 10.71 -7.52
C VAL A 108 -23.80 10.46 -6.04
N ALA A 109 -23.61 9.20 -5.66
CA ALA A 109 -23.28 8.81 -4.30
C ALA A 109 -21.77 8.90 -4.05
N PRO A 110 -21.31 9.15 -2.81
CA PRO A 110 -19.88 9.11 -2.49
C PRO A 110 -19.22 7.76 -2.79
N SER A 111 -19.95 6.66 -2.63
CA SER A 111 -19.49 5.31 -2.97
C SER A 111 -19.26 5.09 -4.46
N ASP A 112 -19.82 5.97 -5.29
CA ASP A 112 -19.66 5.95 -6.75
C ASP A 112 -18.34 6.59 -7.18
N LEU A 113 -17.72 7.42 -6.33
CA LEU A 113 -16.42 8.06 -6.57
C LEU A 113 -15.23 7.09 -6.48
N ALA A 114 -15.45 5.83 -6.85
CA ALA A 114 -14.45 4.78 -6.95
C ALA A 114 -14.26 4.37 -8.42
N ILE A 115 -13.10 3.78 -8.70
CA ILE A 115 -12.72 3.38 -10.06
C ILE A 115 -13.52 2.16 -10.53
N HIS A 116 -13.91 2.14 -11.81
CA HIS A 116 -14.52 0.96 -12.43
C HIS A 116 -13.51 -0.16 -12.72
N ALA A 117 -13.94 -1.43 -12.61
CA ALA A 117 -13.12 -2.62 -12.87
C ALA A 117 -12.46 -2.60 -14.26
N GLU A 118 -13.21 -2.20 -15.29
CA GLU A 118 -12.71 -2.17 -16.67
C GLU A 118 -11.53 -1.19 -16.84
N THR A 119 -11.54 -0.07 -16.12
CA THR A 119 -10.44 0.90 -16.13
C THR A 119 -9.17 0.24 -15.60
N LEU A 120 -9.28 -0.54 -14.52
CA LEU A 120 -8.15 -1.27 -13.94
C LEU A 120 -7.63 -2.37 -14.89
N LEU A 121 -8.52 -3.11 -15.56
CA LEU A 121 -8.11 -4.12 -16.56
C LEU A 121 -7.36 -3.48 -17.74
N ARG A 122 -7.77 -2.29 -18.16
CA ARG A 122 -7.07 -1.52 -19.19
C ARG A 122 -5.70 -1.07 -18.72
N GLN A 123 -5.58 -0.59 -17.48
CA GLN A 123 -4.27 -0.29 -16.88
C GLN A 123 -3.39 -1.54 -16.79
N ALA A 124 -3.98 -2.71 -16.53
CA ALA A 124 -3.25 -3.97 -16.55
C ALA A 124 -2.65 -4.26 -17.92
N ARG A 125 -3.45 -4.09 -18.99
CA ARG A 125 -2.97 -4.27 -20.37
C ARG A 125 -1.84 -3.29 -20.73
N ILE A 126 -2.00 -2.01 -20.39
CA ILE A 126 -0.96 -0.99 -20.63
C ILE A 126 0.33 -1.34 -19.86
N ALA A 127 0.21 -1.81 -18.62
CA ALA A 127 1.36 -2.23 -17.82
C ALA A 127 2.07 -3.45 -18.44
N GLU A 128 1.31 -4.41 -18.97
CA GLU A 128 1.83 -5.61 -19.64
C GLU A 128 2.53 -5.29 -20.97
N GLU A 129 1.94 -4.43 -21.80
CA GLU A 129 2.54 -3.94 -23.06
C GLU A 129 3.89 -3.25 -22.80
N ARG A 130 4.08 -2.66 -21.61
CA ARG A 130 5.32 -2.01 -21.18
C ARG A 130 6.29 -2.93 -20.43
N GLY A 131 5.96 -4.21 -20.29
CA GLY A 131 6.79 -5.21 -19.61
C GLY A 131 6.65 -5.25 -18.08
N TYR A 132 5.76 -4.47 -17.47
CA TYR A 132 5.52 -4.46 -16.02
C TYR A 132 4.53 -5.56 -15.60
N ARG A 133 4.96 -6.82 -15.71
CA ARG A 133 4.11 -8.01 -15.48
C ARG A 133 3.51 -8.06 -14.06
N GLN A 134 4.29 -7.72 -13.04
CA GLN A 134 3.82 -7.72 -11.64
C GLN A 134 2.76 -6.64 -11.41
N LEU A 135 2.95 -5.46 -12.00
CA LEU A 135 1.98 -4.36 -11.93
C LEU A 135 0.68 -4.72 -12.64
N ALA A 136 0.77 -5.35 -13.82
CA ALA A 136 -0.41 -5.84 -14.55
C ALA A 136 -1.22 -6.85 -13.71
N ARG A 137 -0.55 -7.83 -13.08
CA ARG A 137 -1.22 -8.78 -12.17
C ARG A 137 -1.85 -8.08 -10.97
N ASN A 138 -1.22 -7.04 -10.43
CA ASN A 138 -1.80 -6.25 -9.34
C ASN A 138 -3.10 -5.56 -9.77
N TYR A 139 -3.11 -4.93 -10.95
CA TYR A 139 -4.31 -4.28 -11.47
C TYR A 139 -5.44 -5.27 -11.77
N ARG A 140 -5.13 -6.49 -12.24
CA ARG A 140 -6.13 -7.55 -12.43
C ARG A 140 -6.79 -7.96 -11.11
N ARG A 141 -6.01 -8.21 -10.06
CA ARG A 141 -6.56 -8.47 -8.72
C ARG A 141 -7.38 -7.27 -8.20
N ALA A 142 -6.86 -6.06 -8.36
CA ALA A 142 -7.59 -4.86 -7.94
C ALA A 142 -8.95 -4.72 -8.66
N ALA A 143 -9.04 -5.15 -9.93
CA ALA A 143 -10.30 -5.16 -10.67
C ALA A 143 -11.31 -6.16 -10.10
N GLU A 144 -10.87 -7.34 -9.64
CA GLU A 144 -11.75 -8.29 -8.92
C GLU A 144 -12.27 -7.68 -7.61
N LEU A 145 -11.39 -6.99 -6.87
CA LEU A 145 -11.72 -6.40 -5.58
C LEU A 145 -12.74 -5.25 -5.65
N THR A 146 -12.99 -4.64 -6.82
CA THR A 146 -13.94 -3.53 -6.92
C THR A 146 -15.39 -3.95 -6.63
N ARG A 147 -15.70 -5.25 -6.77
CA ARG A 147 -17.03 -5.83 -6.53
C ARG A 147 -17.27 -6.14 -5.05
N ILE A 148 -16.21 -6.18 -4.25
CA ILE A 148 -16.26 -6.57 -2.85
C ILE A 148 -16.61 -5.34 -2.00
N PRO A 149 -17.54 -5.44 -1.05
CA PRO A 149 -17.85 -4.34 -0.14
C PRO A 149 -16.64 -3.93 0.71
N ASP A 150 -16.45 -2.62 0.90
CA ASP A 150 -15.26 -2.08 1.58
C ASP A 150 -15.06 -2.64 3.00
N ALA A 151 -16.14 -2.88 3.76
CA ALA A 151 -16.08 -3.47 5.09
C ALA A 151 -15.55 -4.92 5.08
N MET A 152 -15.93 -5.69 4.07
CA MET A 152 -15.44 -7.05 3.88
C MET A 152 -13.97 -7.04 3.47
N LEU A 153 -13.58 -6.11 2.59
CA LEU A 153 -12.19 -5.94 2.17
C LEU A 153 -11.26 -5.61 3.34
N ALA A 154 -11.71 -4.75 4.27
CA ALA A 154 -10.99 -4.46 5.50
C ALA A 154 -10.82 -5.72 6.37
N GLY A 155 -11.85 -6.55 6.49
CA GLY A 155 -11.79 -7.83 7.22
C GLY A 155 -10.82 -8.84 6.60
N ILE A 156 -10.79 -8.93 5.26
CA ILE A 156 -9.80 -9.75 4.53
C ILE A 156 -8.38 -9.27 4.82
N TYR A 157 -8.16 -7.97 4.76
CA TYR A 157 -6.86 -7.38 5.06
C TYR A 157 -6.42 -7.64 6.51
N ASP A 158 -7.33 -7.57 7.48
CA ASP A 158 -7.02 -7.89 8.87
C ASP A 158 -6.65 -9.38 9.05
N ARG A 159 -7.29 -10.31 8.34
CA ARG A 159 -6.91 -11.73 8.35
C ARG A 159 -5.52 -11.98 7.76
N LEU A 160 -5.13 -11.21 6.75
CA LEU A 160 -3.82 -11.32 6.10
C LEU A 160 -2.68 -10.70 6.91
N ARG A 161 -2.96 -10.00 7.99
CA ARG A 161 -1.89 -9.45 8.83
C ARG A 161 -1.14 -10.57 9.57
N PRO A 162 0.17 -10.40 9.83
CA PRO A 162 0.94 -11.40 10.56
C PRO A 162 0.30 -11.81 11.88
N ARG A 163 0.32 -13.12 12.17
CA ARG A 163 -0.20 -13.76 13.39
C ARG A 163 -1.71 -13.60 13.63
N ARG A 164 -2.49 -13.28 12.60
CA ARG A 164 -3.96 -13.13 12.72
C ARG A 164 -4.75 -14.38 12.38
N SER A 165 -4.31 -15.10 11.36
CA SER A 165 -5.01 -16.28 10.86
C SER A 165 -4.14 -17.54 10.87
N SER A 166 -4.80 -18.69 10.98
CA SER A 166 -4.19 -20.00 10.79
C SER A 166 -4.06 -20.33 9.29
N TYR A 167 -3.28 -21.36 8.96
CA TYR A 167 -3.10 -21.80 7.57
C TYR A 167 -4.44 -22.19 6.92
N VAL A 168 -5.27 -22.96 7.64
CA VAL A 168 -6.57 -23.43 7.17
C VAL A 168 -7.51 -22.25 6.94
N GLU A 169 -7.56 -21.28 7.87
CA GLU A 169 -8.38 -20.09 7.72
C GLU A 169 -8.03 -19.29 6.45
N LEU A 170 -6.74 -19.18 6.11
CA LEU A 170 -6.31 -18.50 4.88
C LEU A 170 -6.65 -19.29 3.61
N LEU A 171 -6.57 -20.63 3.64
CA LEU A 171 -6.99 -21.46 2.51
C LEU A 171 -8.50 -21.42 2.29
N THR A 172 -9.29 -21.45 3.36
CA THR A 172 -10.74 -21.27 3.29
C THR A 172 -11.07 -19.90 2.71
N LEU A 173 -10.41 -18.84 3.17
CA LEU A 173 -10.57 -17.50 2.62
C LEU A 173 -10.22 -17.45 1.13
N ALA A 174 -9.13 -18.11 0.70
CA ALA A 174 -8.75 -18.19 -0.71
C ALA A 174 -9.84 -18.86 -1.57
N GLN A 175 -10.49 -19.91 -1.06
CA GLN A 175 -11.60 -20.59 -1.73
C GLN A 175 -12.87 -19.74 -1.76
N GLU A 176 -13.23 -19.10 -0.64
CA GLU A 176 -14.37 -18.17 -0.55
C GLU A 176 -14.23 -17.04 -1.58
N MET A 177 -13.03 -16.47 -1.70
CA MET A 177 -12.75 -15.40 -2.68
C MET A 177 -12.95 -15.85 -4.12
N ALA A 178 -12.47 -17.05 -4.47
CA ALA A 178 -12.62 -17.59 -5.81
C ALA A 178 -14.08 -17.96 -6.13
N ALA A 179 -14.79 -18.58 -5.19
CA ALA A 179 -16.11 -19.16 -5.42
C ALA A 179 -17.26 -18.18 -5.20
N LEU A 180 -17.24 -17.39 -4.11
CA LEU A 180 -18.34 -16.51 -3.71
C LEU A 180 -18.22 -15.10 -4.31
N HIS A 181 -16.98 -14.66 -4.55
CA HIS A 181 -16.71 -13.28 -4.98
C HIS A 181 -16.19 -13.17 -6.42
N ASP A 182 -16.11 -14.28 -7.17
CA ASP A 182 -15.59 -14.33 -8.55
C ASP A 182 -14.20 -13.65 -8.64
N ALA A 183 -13.34 -13.91 -7.64
CA ALA A 183 -12.01 -13.31 -7.51
C ALA A 183 -10.90 -14.39 -7.53
N PRO A 184 -10.71 -15.12 -8.64
CA PRO A 184 -9.78 -16.24 -8.73
C PRO A 184 -8.30 -15.82 -8.59
N GLU A 185 -7.88 -14.68 -9.16
CA GLU A 185 -6.49 -14.22 -9.04
C GLU A 185 -6.18 -13.78 -7.59
N THR A 186 -7.16 -13.17 -6.93
CA THR A 186 -7.05 -12.79 -5.52
C THR A 186 -7.03 -14.01 -4.61
N GLY A 187 -7.88 -15.01 -4.86
CA GLY A 187 -7.84 -16.29 -4.15
C GLY A 187 -6.50 -17.01 -4.30
N ALA A 188 -5.96 -17.07 -5.52
CA ALA A 188 -4.64 -17.64 -5.77
C ALA A 188 -3.51 -16.87 -5.04
N TYR A 189 -3.62 -15.54 -4.97
CA TYR A 189 -2.68 -14.71 -4.21
C TYR A 189 -2.73 -15.00 -2.71
N ILE A 190 -3.92 -15.15 -2.13
CA ILE A 190 -4.09 -15.49 -0.70
C ILE A 190 -3.51 -16.88 -0.41
N ARG A 191 -3.73 -17.84 -1.31
CA ARG A 191 -3.14 -19.18 -1.19
C ARG A 191 -1.61 -19.13 -1.18
N ALA A 192 -1.01 -18.39 -2.12
CA ALA A 192 0.44 -18.22 -2.16
C ALA A 192 0.97 -17.51 -0.89
N ALA A 193 0.22 -16.55 -0.36
CA ALA A 193 0.57 -15.90 0.90
C ALA A 193 0.49 -16.87 2.10
N ALA A 194 -0.48 -17.78 2.14
CA ALA A 194 -0.61 -18.79 3.19
C ALA A 194 0.62 -19.73 3.22
N GLU A 195 1.09 -20.17 2.05
CA GLU A 195 2.32 -20.96 1.91
C GLU A 195 3.54 -20.18 2.43
N ALA A 196 3.73 -18.94 1.99
CA ALA A 196 4.82 -18.10 2.44
C ALA A 196 4.77 -17.83 3.95
N TYR A 197 3.58 -17.66 4.54
CA TYR A 197 3.43 -17.45 5.98
C TYR A 197 3.77 -18.68 6.81
N ARG A 198 3.54 -19.89 6.26
CA ARG A 198 3.97 -21.13 6.89
C ARG A 198 5.49 -21.21 6.93
N ASP A 199 6.14 -20.91 5.83
CA ASP A 199 7.59 -20.99 5.70
C ASP A 199 8.32 -19.96 6.59
N GLU A 200 7.74 -18.76 6.74
CA GLU A 200 8.29 -17.65 7.55
C GLU A 200 7.80 -17.66 9.02
N GLY A 201 6.94 -18.61 9.42
CA GLY A 201 6.40 -18.67 10.78
C GLY A 201 5.51 -17.49 11.18
N LEU A 202 4.80 -16.90 10.22
CA LEU A 202 3.93 -15.72 10.39
C LEU A 202 2.46 -16.06 10.66
N LEU A 203 2.11 -17.34 10.67
CA LEU A 203 0.76 -17.80 11.02
C LEU A 203 0.47 -17.56 12.49
N ARG A 204 -0.81 -17.47 12.84
CA ARG A 204 -1.22 -17.46 14.24
C ARG A 204 -0.75 -18.77 14.88
N SER A 205 0.00 -18.66 15.96
CA SER A 205 0.29 -19.79 16.84
C SER A 205 -0.99 -20.12 17.60
N ASP A 206 -1.75 -21.09 17.14
CA ASP A 206 -2.83 -21.68 17.92
C ASP A 206 -2.14 -22.34 19.12
N GLY A 207 -2.21 -21.72 20.29
CA GLY A 207 -1.33 -22.00 21.43
C GLY A 207 -1.12 -23.49 21.73
N ALA A 208 -0.03 -24.04 21.22
CA ALA A 208 0.63 -25.23 21.75
C ALA A 208 1.92 -24.74 22.43
N GLY A 209 1.81 -24.45 23.73
CA GLY A 209 2.96 -24.35 24.62
C GLY A 209 3.16 -22.99 25.32
N SER A 210 2.45 -22.79 26.44
CA SER A 210 3.04 -22.49 27.76
C SER A 210 1.93 -22.33 28.79
#